data_AF-A0A9E3HY58-F1
#
_entry.id   AF-A0A9E3HY58-F1
#
_cell.length_a   1.000
_cell.length_b   1.000
_cell.length_c   1.000
_cell.angle_alpha   90.00
_cell.angle_beta   90.00
_cell.angle_gamma   90.00
#
_symmetry.space_group_name_H-M   'P 1'
#
loop_
_entity.id
_entity.type
_entity.pdbx_description
1 polymer ?
#
loop_
_entity_poly.entity_id
_entity_poly.type
_entity_poly.pdbx_seq_one_letter_code
_entity_poly.pdbx_strand_id
1 'polypeptide(L)'
;MKKGIRGTSKEIWLVLLLIGGFLGLVSCNQEMPSETGRAGFELLNEDLTVSEWSPSKTTKSSIGAFVTSTTCLPPPSDLVSWWPGDGDANDIVDGNHGILQYGAAFATGIVGGAFSLDGVDDYLDAGNAPNLNITGQLTIEAWIFIEQYTPYPSVVSKGDVGNYLESYALFYYPYGQLGFLLNRDGTSSGRTIAHGPVIPLNTWTHVAGTYDGTTMRNYINGSLVWTVSHSGGIFITPDPVLIGKSYRQTHTVGNTFVDGLIDEAAIYNRALTASEIQAIYDAGSSGKCKAPPEQILIDAITDLVDEGTLNRGQGNSLLAKLNAALRQISRDNANAAINQLQAFINQVNAFIRAGVLSQATGQLLIDTANSLIINLGG
;
A
#
# COMPACT_ATOMS: atom_id res chain seq x y z
N MET A 1 34.65 23.69 -38.32
CA MET A 1 35.31 24.93 -37.86
C MET A 1 35.22 24.96 -36.34
N LYS A 2 36.37 25.03 -35.65
CA LYS A 2 36.44 25.08 -34.19
C LYS A 2 36.14 26.50 -33.69
N LYS A 3 35.24 26.64 -32.72
CA LYS A 3 35.15 27.81 -31.84
C LYS A 3 34.94 27.28 -30.43
N GLY A 4 35.94 27.46 -29.57
CA GLY A 4 35.92 26.99 -28.20
C GLY A 4 35.32 28.04 -27.26
N ILE A 5 34.56 27.56 -26.27
CA ILE A 5 34.27 28.27 -25.02
C ILE A 5 34.56 27.25 -23.91
N ARG A 6 35.49 27.60 -23.01
CA ARG A 6 35.80 26.80 -21.81
C ARG A 6 34.74 27.10 -20.74
N GLY A 7 34.14 26.05 -20.22
CA GLY A 7 33.32 26.04 -19.01
C GLY A 7 33.08 24.59 -18.61
N THR A 8 33.54 24.20 -17.42
CA THR A 8 33.51 22.84 -16.89
C THR A 8 32.09 22.27 -16.85
N SER A 9 31.80 21.32 -17.73
CA SER A 9 30.69 20.36 -17.59
C SER A 9 31.17 19.04 -18.18
N LYS A 10 30.80 17.92 -17.53
CA LYS A 10 31.12 16.56 -17.95
C LYS A 10 30.75 16.39 -19.43
N GLU A 11 31.74 16.20 -20.30
CA GLU A 11 31.49 15.89 -21.71
C GLU A 11 31.09 14.41 -21.82
N ILE A 12 29.82 14.15 -22.09
CA ILE A 12 29.34 12.83 -22.54
C ILE A 12 29.66 12.74 -24.04
N TRP A 13 30.62 11.90 -24.40
CA TRP A 13 30.91 11.60 -25.81
C TRP A 13 30.03 10.42 -26.26
N LEU A 14 29.02 10.72 -27.09
CA LEU A 14 28.23 9.70 -27.79
C LEU A 14 29.07 9.15 -28.95
N VAL A 15 29.40 7.85 -28.92
CA VAL A 15 29.96 7.15 -30.09
C VAL A 15 28.81 6.53 -30.87
N LEU A 16 28.54 7.06 -32.06
CA LEU A 16 27.61 6.47 -33.03
C LEU A 16 28.29 5.30 -33.74
N LEU A 17 27.84 4.07 -33.49
CA LEU A 17 28.18 2.90 -34.29
C LEU A 17 27.00 2.55 -35.19
N LEU A 18 27.20 2.73 -36.50
CA LEU A 18 26.26 2.33 -37.55
C LEU A 18 26.57 0.90 -37.96
N ILE A 19 25.76 -0.04 -37.47
CA ILE A 19 25.61 -1.37 -38.09
C ILE A 19 24.11 -1.67 -38.12
N GLY A 20 23.53 -1.75 -39.33
CA GLY A 20 22.19 -2.32 -39.52
C GLY A 20 20.97 -1.48 -39.07
N GLY A 21 21.08 -0.16 -38.93
CA GLY A 21 19.90 0.73 -38.93
C GLY A 21 19.00 0.74 -37.68
N PHE A 22 19.45 0.26 -36.52
CA PHE A 22 18.77 0.42 -35.22
C PHE A 22 19.55 1.33 -34.26
N LEU A 23 18.85 2.19 -33.52
CA LEU A 23 19.39 2.94 -32.38
C LEU A 23 19.21 2.11 -31.11
N GLY A 24 20.31 1.59 -30.55
CA GLY A 24 20.34 1.03 -29.20
C GLY A 24 21.19 1.91 -28.27
N LEU A 25 20.67 2.23 -27.09
CA LEU A 25 21.42 2.87 -26.01
C LEU A 25 22.09 1.79 -25.15
N VAL A 26 23.42 1.71 -25.18
CA VAL A 26 24.18 0.93 -24.20
C VAL A 26 24.80 1.94 -23.22
N SER A 27 24.34 1.92 -21.97
CA SER A 27 25.02 2.61 -20.87
C SER A 27 26.15 1.72 -20.37
N CYS A 28 27.39 2.14 -20.58
CA CYS A 28 28.55 1.48 -19.97
C CYS A 28 29.02 2.33 -18.79
N ASN A 29 28.84 1.82 -17.58
CA ASN A 29 29.34 2.43 -16.34
C ASN A 29 30.56 1.63 -15.86
N GLN A 30 31.70 1.75 -16.54
CA GLN A 30 33.00 1.40 -15.98
C GLN A 30 34.10 2.34 -16.49
N GLU A 31 34.96 2.78 -15.57
CA GLU A 31 36.17 3.55 -15.87
C GLU A 31 37.17 2.68 -16.65
N MET A 32 37.54 3.10 -17.86
CA MET A 32 38.64 2.45 -18.60
C MET A 32 39.97 3.15 -18.28
N PRO A 33 41.05 2.40 -17.97
CA PRO A 33 42.36 2.98 -17.76
C PRO A 33 42.95 3.47 -19.08
N SER A 34 43.70 4.56 -19.00
CA SER A 34 44.53 5.06 -20.08
C SER A 34 45.62 4.03 -20.42
N GLU A 35 45.56 3.40 -21.59
CA GLU A 35 46.69 3.22 -22.50
C GLU A 35 46.32 2.41 -23.75
N THR A 36 47.13 2.60 -24.79
CA THR A 36 46.99 2.18 -26.17
C THR A 36 46.95 0.65 -26.37
N GLY A 37 45.91 0.12 -27.03
CA GLY A 37 45.91 -1.27 -27.51
C GLY A 37 44.66 -1.67 -28.31
N ARG A 38 44.86 -2.17 -29.53
CA ARG A 38 43.81 -2.77 -30.38
C ARG A 38 43.30 -4.08 -29.74
N ALA A 39 41.99 -4.25 -29.62
CA ALA A 39 41.35 -5.57 -29.54
C ALA A 39 39.99 -5.52 -30.25
N GLY A 40 39.81 -6.37 -31.26
CA GLY A 40 38.56 -6.51 -32.00
C GLY A 40 37.58 -7.43 -31.27
N PHE A 41 36.29 -7.21 -31.49
CA PHE A 41 35.21 -8.12 -31.08
C PHE A 41 34.55 -8.68 -32.34
N GLU A 42 34.66 -10.00 -32.52
CA GLU A 42 33.92 -10.82 -33.48
C GLU A 42 32.54 -11.14 -32.87
N LEU A 43 31.45 -10.91 -33.62
CA LEU A 43 30.12 -11.40 -33.29
C LEU A 43 29.65 -12.33 -34.42
N LEU A 44 29.36 -13.58 -34.04
CA LEU A 44 28.80 -14.62 -34.91
C LEU A 44 27.33 -14.27 -35.24
N ASN A 45 27.01 -14.28 -36.53
CA ASN A 45 25.66 -14.18 -37.08
C ASN A 45 24.95 -15.53 -36.95
N GLU A 46 23.67 -15.54 -36.56
CA GLU A 46 22.68 -16.48 -37.09
C GLU A 46 21.24 -15.93 -36.88
N ASP A 47 20.55 -15.78 -38.03
CA ASP A 47 19.11 -15.81 -38.29
C ASP A 47 18.13 -14.82 -37.64
N LEU A 48 17.86 -13.70 -38.34
CA LEU A 48 16.55 -13.02 -38.32
C LEU A 48 16.17 -12.56 -39.74
N THR A 49 15.13 -13.17 -40.32
CA THR A 49 14.51 -12.76 -41.58
C THR A 49 13.63 -11.50 -41.37
N VAL A 50 13.90 -10.43 -42.12
CA VAL A 50 13.11 -9.19 -42.12
C VAL A 50 12.19 -9.18 -43.35
N SER A 51 10.88 -9.07 -43.16
CA SER A 51 9.92 -8.80 -44.24
C SER A 51 9.76 -7.28 -44.43
N GLU A 52 9.91 -6.82 -45.66
CA GLU A 52 9.92 -5.41 -46.10
C GLU A 52 8.58 -4.69 -45.84
N TRP A 53 8.65 -3.45 -45.32
CA TRP A 53 7.55 -2.49 -45.33
C TRP A 53 8.00 -1.19 -46.01
N SER A 54 7.28 -0.76 -47.05
CA SER A 54 7.56 0.47 -47.82
C SER A 54 7.04 1.73 -47.10
N PRO A 55 7.73 2.89 -47.20
CA PRO A 55 7.43 4.07 -46.40
C PRO A 55 6.44 5.01 -47.11
N SER A 56 5.50 5.60 -46.35
CA SER A 56 4.87 6.85 -46.79
C SER A 56 4.77 7.88 -45.66
N LYS A 57 5.54 8.96 -45.87
CA LYS A 57 5.30 10.38 -45.54
C LYS A 57 5.19 10.79 -44.06
N THR A 58 6.22 11.57 -43.70
CA THR A 58 6.42 12.39 -42.50
C THR A 58 5.29 13.35 -42.15
N THR A 59 4.95 13.40 -40.86
CA THR A 59 4.61 14.64 -40.14
C THR A 59 5.40 14.70 -38.85
N LYS A 60 6.00 15.87 -38.58
CA LYS A 60 6.79 16.19 -37.38
C LYS A 60 6.05 15.74 -36.12
N SER A 61 6.61 14.77 -35.40
CA SER A 61 6.18 14.48 -34.03
C SER A 61 7.04 15.29 -33.09
N SER A 62 6.41 16.23 -32.39
CA SER A 62 6.95 16.88 -31.20
C SER A 62 7.46 15.82 -30.23
N ILE A 63 8.68 16.01 -29.72
CA ILE A 63 9.20 15.24 -28.59
C ILE A 63 8.26 15.52 -27.42
N GLY A 64 7.34 14.60 -27.17
CA GLY A 64 6.54 14.59 -25.96
C GLY A 64 7.50 14.41 -24.80
N ALA A 65 7.45 15.34 -23.85
CA ALA A 65 8.03 15.13 -22.54
C ALA A 65 7.46 13.81 -22.00
N PHE A 66 8.34 12.88 -21.62
CA PHE A 66 7.93 11.74 -20.82
C PHE A 66 7.41 12.32 -19.50
N VAL A 67 6.09 12.41 -19.38
CA VAL A 67 5.45 12.49 -18.07
C VAL A 67 5.82 11.16 -17.42
N THR A 68 6.80 11.16 -16.52
CA THR A 68 6.95 10.06 -15.58
C THR A 68 5.72 10.12 -14.69
N SER A 69 4.63 9.48 -15.12
CA SER A 69 3.60 9.08 -14.18
C SER A 69 4.32 8.16 -13.21
N THR A 70 4.58 8.64 -12.00
CA THR A 70 5.01 7.75 -10.93
C THR A 70 3.83 6.81 -10.69
N THR A 71 3.87 5.65 -11.33
CA THR A 71 2.83 4.63 -11.19
C THR A 71 3.02 4.01 -9.82
N CYS A 72 1.98 4.06 -9.00
CA CYS A 72 1.89 3.30 -7.76
C CYS A 72 2.14 1.79 -8.02
N LEU A 73 2.52 1.06 -6.98
CA LEU A 73 2.70 -0.39 -7.04
C LEU A 73 1.33 -1.09 -7.00
N PRO A 74 0.95 -1.94 -7.97
CA PRO A 74 -0.26 -2.76 -7.83
C PRO A 74 -0.21 -3.56 -6.51
N PRO A 75 -1.26 -3.51 -5.66
CA PRO A 75 -1.25 -4.21 -4.38
C PRO A 75 -1.06 -5.72 -4.62
N PRO A 76 -0.20 -6.41 -3.85
CA PRO A 76 -0.06 -7.85 -3.95
C PRO A 76 -1.40 -8.56 -3.71
N SER A 77 -1.61 -9.71 -4.36
CA SER A 77 -2.84 -10.50 -4.18
C SER A 77 -3.03 -10.94 -2.73
N ASP A 78 -4.27 -11.26 -2.39
CA ASP A 78 -4.68 -11.82 -1.09
C ASP A 78 -4.41 -10.88 0.09
N LEU A 79 -4.39 -9.58 -0.20
CA LEU A 79 -4.55 -8.50 0.75
C LEU A 79 -5.94 -8.63 1.39
N VAL A 80 -5.99 -8.67 2.73
CA VAL A 80 -7.22 -8.83 3.51
C VAL A 80 -7.73 -7.48 3.99
N SER A 81 -6.83 -6.64 4.50
CA SER A 81 -7.17 -5.30 4.97
C SER A 81 -6.00 -4.35 4.78
N TRP A 82 -6.32 -3.10 4.52
CA TRP A 82 -5.36 -2.02 4.37
C TRP A 82 -5.96 -0.71 4.88
N TRP A 83 -5.32 -0.14 5.90
CA TRP A 83 -5.67 1.13 6.53
C TRP A 83 -4.61 2.18 6.17
N PRO A 84 -4.87 3.06 5.19
CA PRO A 84 -3.87 4.04 4.76
C PRO A 84 -3.62 5.14 5.79
N GLY A 85 -4.64 5.56 6.55
CA GLY A 85 -4.52 6.73 7.44
C GLY A 85 -4.65 8.07 6.71
N ASP A 86 -5.30 8.09 5.53
CA ASP A 86 -5.53 9.28 4.70
C ASP A 86 -6.65 10.21 5.24
N GLY A 87 -6.64 10.49 6.54
CA GLY A 87 -7.66 11.33 7.18
C GLY A 87 -8.92 10.60 7.63
N ASP A 88 -8.98 9.28 7.45
CA ASP A 88 -9.99 8.41 8.04
C ASP A 88 -9.41 7.05 8.48
N ALA A 89 -10.24 6.28 9.18
CA ALA A 89 -9.90 4.97 9.74
C ALA A 89 -10.34 3.80 8.84
N ASN A 90 -10.63 4.04 7.56
CA ASN A 90 -11.26 3.04 6.72
C ASN A 90 -10.26 1.97 6.26
N ASP A 91 -10.71 0.72 6.29
CA ASP A 91 -10.13 -0.34 5.47
C ASP A 91 -10.62 -0.15 4.03
N ILE A 92 -9.69 -0.06 3.07
CA ILE A 92 -10.00 0.13 1.65
C ILE A 92 -10.04 -1.19 0.86
N VAL A 93 -10.06 -2.34 1.55
CA VAL A 93 -10.05 -3.67 0.93
C VAL A 93 -11.34 -4.43 1.19
N ASP A 94 -11.68 -4.72 2.46
CA ASP A 94 -12.76 -5.67 2.78
C ASP A 94 -13.66 -5.18 3.94
N GLY A 95 -13.74 -3.86 4.13
CA GLY A 95 -14.70 -3.23 5.04
C GLY A 95 -14.39 -3.34 6.54
N ASN A 96 -13.18 -3.78 6.92
CA ASN A 96 -12.73 -3.84 8.30
C ASN A 96 -12.37 -2.45 8.85
N HIS A 97 -13.29 -1.49 8.70
CA HIS A 97 -13.08 -0.10 9.11
C HIS A 97 -12.77 -0.01 10.61
N GLY A 98 -11.76 0.80 10.92
CA GLY A 98 -11.36 1.09 12.27
C GLY A 98 -12.19 2.18 12.92
N ILE A 99 -12.09 2.24 14.25
CA ILE A 99 -12.58 3.33 15.08
C ILE A 99 -11.39 3.90 15.84
N LEU A 100 -11.12 5.20 15.64
CA LEU A 100 -10.10 5.93 16.39
C LEU A 100 -10.52 6.08 17.85
N GLN A 101 -9.57 5.89 18.75
CA GLN A 101 -9.79 5.93 20.19
C GLN A 101 -9.01 7.08 20.82
N TYR A 102 -9.61 7.69 21.84
CA TYR A 102 -9.01 8.62 22.80
C TYR A 102 -8.37 9.93 22.29
N GLY A 103 -8.36 10.19 20.99
CA GLY A 103 -7.77 11.41 20.45
C GLY A 103 -6.92 11.18 19.21
N ALA A 104 -6.66 9.91 18.89
CA ALA A 104 -5.90 9.48 17.73
C ALA A 104 -6.29 10.31 16.50
N ALA A 105 -5.28 10.91 15.87
CA ALA A 105 -5.46 11.92 14.84
C ALA A 105 -4.79 11.48 13.54
N PHE A 106 -4.67 12.42 12.60
CA PHE A 106 -3.98 12.22 11.33
C PHE A 106 -2.87 13.26 11.14
N ALA A 107 -1.78 12.84 10.51
CA ALA A 107 -0.68 13.70 10.09
C ALA A 107 -0.28 13.37 8.64
N THR A 108 0.68 14.10 8.09
CA THR A 108 1.26 13.76 6.79
C THR A 108 2.04 12.44 6.88
N GLY A 109 1.68 11.48 6.05
CA GLY A 109 2.32 10.18 5.94
C GLY A 109 3.49 10.15 4.96
N ILE A 110 4.06 8.96 4.77
CA ILE A 110 4.98 8.69 3.65
C ILE A 110 4.18 8.55 2.35
N VAL A 111 2.96 8.02 2.41
CA VAL A 111 2.00 7.90 1.30
C VAL A 111 0.70 8.62 1.69
N GLY A 112 0.62 9.92 1.40
CA GLY A 112 -0.59 10.70 1.72
C GLY A 112 -0.65 11.07 3.20
N GLY A 113 -1.59 10.49 3.95
CA GLY A 113 -1.77 10.68 5.39
C GLY A 113 -1.27 9.50 6.21
N ALA A 114 -1.21 9.67 7.53
CA ALA A 114 -0.88 8.61 8.49
C ALA A 114 -1.67 8.79 9.78
N PHE A 115 -1.88 7.70 10.51
CA PHE A 115 -2.37 7.76 11.89
C PHE A 115 -1.30 8.42 12.77
N SER A 116 -1.70 9.41 13.55
CA SER A 116 -0.85 10.13 14.51
C SER A 116 -1.24 9.75 15.93
N LEU A 117 -0.29 9.17 16.66
CA LEU A 117 -0.50 8.57 17.97
C LEU A 117 0.46 9.20 18.97
N ASP A 118 -0.07 9.70 20.08
CA ASP A 118 0.69 10.45 21.09
C ASP A 118 1.49 9.57 22.06
N GLY A 119 1.41 8.25 21.89
CA GLY A 119 2.04 7.29 22.77
C GLY A 119 1.52 7.33 24.20
N VAL A 120 0.27 7.74 24.46
CA VAL A 120 -0.33 7.73 25.80
C VAL A 120 -1.54 6.82 25.85
N ASP A 121 -2.54 7.08 24.99
CA ASP A 121 -3.77 6.29 24.93
C ASP A 121 -4.37 6.14 23.51
N ASP A 122 -3.75 6.76 22.50
CA ASP A 122 -4.19 6.75 21.11
C ASP A 122 -3.95 5.41 20.40
N TYR A 123 -4.99 4.92 19.71
CA TYR A 123 -4.92 3.77 18.82
C TYR A 123 -6.15 3.68 17.91
N LEU A 124 -6.12 2.75 16.97
CA LEU A 124 -7.26 2.38 16.15
C LEU A 124 -7.71 0.96 16.48
N ASP A 125 -9.01 0.78 16.69
CA ASP A 125 -9.67 -0.51 16.89
C ASP A 125 -10.37 -0.93 15.59
N ALA A 126 -9.86 -1.97 14.93
CA ALA A 126 -10.41 -2.52 13.69
C ALA A 126 -11.40 -3.68 13.93
N GLY A 127 -11.74 -3.96 15.20
CA GLY A 127 -12.69 -5.01 15.55
C GLY A 127 -12.18 -6.42 15.29
N ASN A 128 -13.10 -7.39 15.30
CA ASN A 128 -12.81 -8.81 15.13
C ASN A 128 -13.62 -9.41 13.99
N ALA A 129 -13.39 -8.94 12.77
CA ALA A 129 -14.02 -9.51 11.59
C ALA A 129 -13.56 -10.96 11.32
N PRO A 130 -14.41 -11.83 10.75
CA PRO A 130 -14.05 -13.22 10.48
C PRO A 130 -12.81 -13.41 9.61
N ASN A 131 -12.59 -12.55 8.60
CA ASN A 131 -11.42 -12.59 7.70
C ASN A 131 -10.10 -12.19 8.40
N LEU A 132 -10.16 -11.53 9.56
CA LEU A 132 -9.01 -11.23 10.43
C LEU A 132 -8.65 -12.40 11.37
N ASN A 133 -9.45 -13.48 11.40
CA ASN A 133 -9.11 -14.70 12.14
C ASN A 133 -8.26 -15.63 11.27
N ILE A 134 -7.06 -15.17 10.93
CA ILE A 134 -6.11 -15.86 10.07
C ILE A 134 -5.51 -17.04 10.82
N THR A 135 -5.56 -18.24 10.23
CA THR A 135 -5.10 -19.50 10.85
C THR A 135 -3.89 -20.13 10.16
N GLY A 136 -3.55 -19.65 8.95
CA GLY A 136 -2.52 -20.22 8.10
C GLY A 136 -1.35 -19.27 7.91
N GLN A 137 -1.06 -18.96 6.65
CA GLN A 137 -0.02 -18.00 6.28
C GLN A 137 -0.46 -16.57 6.58
N LEU A 138 0.50 -15.68 6.78
CA LEU A 138 0.24 -14.30 7.18
C LEU A 138 1.37 -13.38 6.72
N THR A 139 1.01 -12.17 6.28
CA THR A 139 1.92 -11.02 6.28
C THR A 139 1.24 -9.85 6.97
N ILE A 140 2.01 -9.15 7.81
CA ILE A 140 1.66 -7.83 8.35
C ILE A 140 2.76 -6.87 7.92
N GLU A 141 2.39 -5.70 7.39
CA GLU A 141 3.34 -4.66 6.99
C GLU A 141 2.78 -3.27 7.26
N ALA A 142 3.67 -2.31 7.49
CA ALA A 142 3.34 -0.90 7.63
C ALA A 142 4.58 -0.02 7.42
N TRP A 143 4.35 1.24 7.09
CA TRP A 143 5.33 2.29 7.30
C TRP A 143 5.15 2.88 8.69
N ILE A 144 6.26 3.06 9.41
CA ILE A 144 6.26 3.63 10.76
C ILE A 144 7.26 4.79 10.88
N PHE A 145 6.90 5.80 11.65
CA PHE A 145 7.79 6.87 12.10
C PHE A 145 7.72 6.93 13.62
N ILE A 146 8.70 6.36 14.31
CA ILE A 146 8.68 6.27 15.78
C ILE A 146 9.38 7.49 16.38
N GLU A 147 8.70 8.24 17.23
CA GLU A 147 9.25 9.43 17.90
C GLU A 147 9.94 9.05 19.20
N GLN A 148 9.33 8.14 19.97
CA GLN A 148 9.90 7.59 21.20
C GLN A 148 9.61 6.09 21.34
N TYR A 149 10.54 5.37 21.97
CA TYR A 149 10.26 3.99 22.34
C TYR A 149 9.41 3.94 23.61
N THR A 150 8.22 3.37 23.47
CA THR A 150 7.33 3.08 24.59
C THR A 150 7.43 1.60 25.01
N PRO A 151 6.96 1.23 26.20
CA PRO A 151 6.97 -0.16 26.65
C PRO A 151 6.06 -1.11 25.84
N TYR A 152 6.66 -1.87 24.93
CA TYR A 152 6.01 -2.97 24.19
C TYR A 152 4.74 -2.59 23.39
N PRO A 153 4.74 -1.50 22.62
CA PRO A 153 3.64 -1.18 21.73
C PRO A 153 3.60 -2.12 20.53
N SER A 154 2.43 -2.27 19.94
CA SER A 154 2.26 -3.00 18.69
C SER A 154 1.89 -2.05 17.57
N VAL A 155 2.54 -2.21 16.43
CA VAL A 155 2.16 -1.55 15.18
C VAL A 155 0.80 -2.10 14.75
N VAL A 156 0.68 -3.44 14.72
CA VAL A 156 -0.59 -4.16 14.56
C VAL A 156 -0.57 -5.35 15.51
N SER A 157 -1.65 -5.58 16.26
CA SER A 157 -1.80 -6.76 17.11
C SER A 157 -3.21 -7.34 17.07
N LYS A 158 -3.32 -8.64 17.35
CA LYS A 158 -4.57 -9.32 17.65
C LYS A 158 -4.40 -10.20 18.88
N GLY A 159 -5.12 -9.87 19.97
CA GLY A 159 -5.05 -10.59 21.25
C GLY A 159 -4.07 -10.01 22.28
N ASP A 160 -4.13 -10.54 23.50
CA ASP A 160 -3.47 -9.99 24.71
C ASP A 160 -1.98 -10.36 24.84
N VAL A 161 -1.11 -9.34 24.91
CA VAL A 161 0.34 -9.47 25.14
C VAL A 161 0.74 -9.66 26.60
N GLY A 162 -0.10 -10.22 27.47
CA GLY A 162 0.20 -10.38 28.91
C GLY A 162 -0.16 -11.75 29.47
N ASN A 163 -1.19 -12.38 28.89
CA ASN A 163 -1.66 -13.72 29.28
C ASN A 163 -1.23 -14.81 28.28
N TYR A 164 -0.31 -14.50 27.36
CA TYR A 164 0.12 -15.37 26.26
C TYR A 164 -1.02 -15.69 25.27
N LEU A 165 -1.92 -14.73 25.05
CA LEU A 165 -3.11 -14.85 24.22
C LEU A 165 -3.02 -13.94 22.97
N GLU A 166 -1.82 -13.58 22.51
CA GLU A 166 -1.64 -12.93 21.21
C GLU A 166 -1.75 -13.96 20.09
N SER A 167 -2.72 -13.80 19.19
CA SER A 167 -2.79 -14.58 17.96
C SER A 167 -1.60 -14.25 17.06
N TYR A 168 -1.48 -12.97 16.71
CA TYR A 168 -0.37 -12.41 15.95
C TYR A 168 -0.09 -10.96 16.35
N ALA A 169 1.16 -10.52 16.21
CA ALA A 169 1.52 -9.12 16.39
C ALA A 169 2.79 -8.73 15.64
N LEU A 170 2.80 -7.55 15.02
CA LEU A 170 3.98 -6.83 14.59
C LEU A 170 4.21 -5.67 15.57
N PHE A 171 5.34 -5.66 16.27
CA PHE A 171 5.54 -4.82 17.45
C PHE A 171 7.01 -4.40 17.60
N TYR A 172 7.30 -3.55 18.58
CA TYR A 172 8.69 -3.30 18.98
C TYR A 172 8.87 -3.33 20.50
N TYR A 173 10.07 -3.73 20.92
CA TYR A 173 10.46 -3.77 22.33
C TYR A 173 10.72 -2.36 22.90
N PRO A 174 10.80 -2.18 24.23
CA PRO A 174 11.07 -0.86 24.86
C PRO A 174 12.35 -0.15 24.40
N TYR A 175 13.25 -0.84 23.71
CA TYR A 175 14.49 -0.30 23.14
C TYR A 175 14.47 -0.26 21.60
N GLY A 176 13.30 -0.38 20.98
CA GLY A 176 13.09 -0.22 19.55
C GLY A 176 13.34 -1.46 18.68
N GLN A 177 13.73 -2.60 19.27
CA GLN A 177 13.93 -3.83 18.49
C GLN A 177 12.61 -4.30 17.88
N LEU A 178 12.58 -4.51 16.57
CA LEU A 178 11.43 -5.07 15.87
C LEU A 178 11.13 -6.50 16.36
N GLY A 179 9.85 -6.83 16.48
CA GLY A 179 9.37 -8.15 16.79
C GLY A 179 8.15 -8.51 15.93
N PHE A 180 8.08 -9.77 15.52
CA PHE A 180 6.89 -10.37 14.93
C PHE A 180 6.58 -11.64 15.68
N LEU A 181 5.37 -11.75 16.20
CA LEU A 181 4.93 -12.81 17.08
C LEU A 181 3.78 -13.58 16.43
N LEU A 182 3.85 -14.90 16.53
CA LEU A 182 2.71 -15.80 16.29
C LEU A 182 2.55 -16.75 17.47
N ASN A 183 1.33 -17.21 17.66
CA ASN A 183 1.01 -18.25 18.62
C ASN A 183 0.11 -19.29 17.96
N ARG A 184 0.46 -20.57 18.13
CA ARG A 184 -0.25 -21.67 17.46
C ARG A 184 -1.42 -22.23 18.26
N ASP A 185 -1.45 -22.01 19.58
CA ASP A 185 -2.39 -22.70 20.48
C ASP A 185 -2.91 -21.84 21.64
N GLY A 186 -2.58 -20.56 21.71
CA GLY A 186 -3.01 -19.67 22.78
C GLY A 186 -2.33 -19.97 24.12
N THR A 187 -1.16 -20.62 24.10
CA THR A 187 -0.37 -20.90 25.30
C THR A 187 0.99 -20.23 25.25
N SER A 188 1.65 -20.09 26.40
CA SER A 188 3.02 -19.56 26.49
C SER A 188 4.03 -20.38 25.67
N SER A 189 3.84 -21.70 25.60
CA SER A 189 4.64 -22.62 24.79
C SER A 189 4.31 -22.58 23.29
N GLY A 190 3.14 -22.05 22.96
CA GLY A 190 2.62 -21.84 21.61
C GLY A 190 3.31 -20.73 20.86
N ARG A 191 3.91 -19.81 21.60
CA ARG A 191 4.44 -18.54 21.12
C ARG A 191 5.79 -18.70 20.43
N THR A 192 5.96 -18.02 19.31
CA THR A 192 7.24 -17.84 18.63
C THR A 192 7.40 -16.38 18.24
N ILE A 193 8.61 -15.85 18.37
CA ILE A 193 8.92 -14.47 18.04
C ILE A 193 10.10 -14.46 17.06
N ALA A 194 9.91 -13.86 15.90
CA ALA A 194 11.00 -13.41 15.05
C ALA A 194 11.48 -12.05 15.58
N HIS A 195 12.77 -11.92 15.85
CA HIS A 195 13.37 -10.69 16.33
C HIS A 195 13.88 -9.83 15.17
N GLY A 196 14.32 -8.61 15.43
CA GLY A 196 14.92 -7.74 14.43
C GLY A 196 15.84 -6.73 15.09
N PRO A 197 16.57 -5.92 14.29
CA PRO A 197 17.38 -4.84 14.83
C PRO A 197 16.49 -3.73 15.37
N VAL A 198 17.14 -2.73 15.97
CA VAL A 198 16.49 -1.51 16.47
C VAL A 198 15.99 -0.68 15.28
N ILE A 199 14.71 -0.33 15.29
CA ILE A 199 14.08 0.63 14.37
C ILE A 199 14.61 2.02 14.69
N PRO A 200 15.12 2.81 13.72
CA PRO A 200 15.59 4.17 14.00
C PRO A 200 14.44 5.09 14.40
N LEU A 201 14.68 5.95 15.38
CA LEU A 201 13.75 7.03 15.73
C LEU A 201 13.74 8.12 14.65
N ASN A 202 12.61 8.82 14.55
CA ASN A 202 12.42 10.01 13.72
C ASN A 202 12.74 9.79 12.23
N THR A 203 12.51 8.56 11.74
CA THR A 203 12.77 8.17 10.35
C THR A 203 11.69 7.20 9.89
N TRP A 204 11.10 7.47 8.72
CA TRP A 204 10.18 6.54 8.08
C TRP A 204 10.89 5.21 7.80
N THR A 205 10.34 4.14 8.36
CA THR A 205 10.85 2.78 8.25
C THR A 205 9.73 1.86 7.80
N HIS A 206 9.93 1.13 6.71
CA HIS A 206 9.00 0.06 6.33
C HIS A 206 9.33 -1.19 7.15
N VAL A 207 8.35 -1.75 7.83
CA VAL A 207 8.49 -2.98 8.63
C VAL A 207 7.51 -4.03 8.16
N ALA A 208 7.94 -5.29 8.11
CA ALA A 208 7.05 -6.39 7.79
C ALA A 208 7.40 -7.68 8.53
N GLY A 209 6.38 -8.43 8.92
CA GLY A 209 6.47 -9.80 9.41
C GLY A 209 5.74 -10.75 8.47
N THR A 210 6.37 -11.84 8.04
CA THR A 210 5.76 -12.84 7.14
C THR A 210 5.86 -14.24 7.72
N TYR A 211 4.84 -15.08 7.51
CA TYR A 211 4.82 -16.49 7.90
C TYR A 211 4.26 -17.36 6.78
N ASP A 212 5.07 -18.30 6.28
CA ASP A 212 4.75 -19.18 5.15
C ASP A 212 4.12 -20.52 5.54
N GLY A 213 3.73 -20.69 6.81
CA GLY A 213 3.24 -21.96 7.35
C GLY A 213 4.34 -22.82 8.00
N THR A 214 5.60 -22.39 7.90
CA THR A 214 6.76 -23.06 8.53
C THR A 214 7.77 -22.10 9.13
N THR A 215 7.92 -20.92 8.52
CA THR A 215 9.02 -20.00 8.80
C THR A 215 8.48 -18.59 8.94
N MET A 216 8.79 -17.97 10.08
CA MET A 216 8.57 -16.55 10.32
C MET A 216 9.79 -15.76 9.84
N ARG A 217 9.55 -14.58 9.28
CA ARG A 217 10.60 -13.65 8.81
C ARG A 217 10.24 -12.23 9.17
N ASN A 218 11.25 -11.42 9.48
CA ASN A 218 11.13 -9.97 9.63
C ASN A 218 11.89 -9.25 8.53
N TYR A 219 11.35 -8.13 8.09
CA TYR A 219 11.95 -7.25 7.11
C TYR A 219 11.97 -5.81 7.63
N ILE A 220 13.03 -5.08 7.27
CA ILE A 220 13.13 -3.64 7.44
C ILE A 220 13.57 -3.05 6.11
N ASN A 221 12.83 -2.06 5.61
CA ASN A 221 13.12 -1.36 4.36
C ASN A 221 13.38 -2.33 3.20
N GLY A 222 12.45 -3.29 3.01
CA GLY A 222 12.56 -4.33 1.98
C GLY A 222 13.49 -5.49 2.31
N SER A 223 14.46 -5.32 3.21
CA SER A 223 15.52 -6.28 3.48
C SER A 223 15.17 -7.28 4.59
N LEU A 224 15.43 -8.57 4.36
CA LEU A 224 15.28 -9.62 5.36
C LEU A 224 16.29 -9.43 6.51
N VAL A 225 15.79 -9.28 7.74
CA VAL A 225 16.64 -9.05 8.93
C VAL A 225 16.68 -10.25 9.89
N TRP A 226 15.70 -11.15 9.81
CA TRP A 226 15.63 -12.32 10.69
C TRP A 226 14.76 -13.43 10.13
N THR A 227 15.04 -14.66 10.57
CA THR A 227 14.19 -15.81 10.32
C THR A 227 14.17 -16.76 11.52
N VAL A 228 13.02 -17.38 11.78
CA VAL A 228 12.87 -18.40 12.82
C VAL A 228 11.80 -19.42 12.39
N SER A 229 12.00 -20.69 12.73
CA SER A 229 10.99 -21.72 12.49
C SER A 229 9.80 -21.55 13.43
N HIS A 230 8.59 -21.70 12.91
CA HIS A 230 7.37 -21.79 13.69
C HIS A 230 6.56 -22.99 13.20
N SER A 231 6.13 -23.83 14.12
CA SER A 231 5.36 -25.03 13.78
C SER A 231 3.90 -24.85 14.17
N GLY A 232 2.98 -25.11 13.24
CA GLY A 232 1.55 -25.10 13.48
C GLY A 232 0.81 -23.97 12.75
N GLY A 233 -0.45 -23.78 13.09
CA GLY A 233 -1.24 -22.65 12.58
C GLY A 233 -1.04 -21.40 13.44
N ILE A 234 -1.93 -20.45 13.21
CA ILE A 234 -2.13 -19.28 14.05
C ILE A 234 -3.46 -19.50 14.79
N PHE A 235 -3.46 -19.36 16.12
CA PHE A 235 -4.68 -19.57 16.90
C PHE A 235 -5.62 -18.36 16.76
N ILE A 236 -6.93 -18.57 16.88
CA ILE A 236 -7.94 -17.51 16.79
C ILE A 236 -8.34 -17.00 18.17
N THR A 237 -8.61 -15.71 18.29
CA THR A 237 -9.09 -15.05 19.53
C THR A 237 -10.32 -14.20 19.24
N PRO A 238 -11.28 -14.09 20.18
CA PRO A 238 -12.37 -13.11 20.06
C PRO A 238 -11.91 -11.66 20.14
N ASP A 239 -10.66 -11.40 20.53
CA ASP A 239 -10.10 -10.05 20.68
C ASP A 239 -9.97 -9.32 19.32
N PRO A 240 -10.09 -7.99 19.32
CA PRO A 240 -9.99 -7.19 18.10
C PRO A 240 -8.57 -7.13 17.55
N VAL A 241 -8.46 -6.73 16.29
CA VAL A 241 -7.23 -6.20 15.70
C VAL A 241 -7.08 -4.74 16.12
N LEU A 242 -5.92 -4.41 16.67
CA LEU A 242 -5.57 -3.06 17.09
C LEU A 242 -4.36 -2.56 16.31
N ILE A 243 -4.37 -1.28 15.93
CA ILE A 243 -3.24 -0.59 15.29
C ILE A 243 -2.75 0.51 16.23
N GLY A 244 -1.44 0.50 16.52
CA GLY A 244 -0.82 1.48 17.43
C GLY A 244 -0.86 1.11 18.91
N LYS A 245 -1.39 -0.07 19.27
CA LYS A 245 -1.49 -0.52 20.67
C LYS A 245 -1.38 -2.03 20.78
N SER A 246 -0.81 -2.48 21.90
CA SER A 246 -0.92 -3.87 22.35
C SER A 246 -2.13 -4.06 23.28
N TYR A 247 -2.85 -5.18 23.18
CA TYR A 247 -3.98 -5.49 24.09
C TYR A 247 -3.50 -5.98 25.48
N ARG A 248 -2.46 -5.39 26.08
CA ARG A 248 -1.99 -5.77 27.43
C ARG A 248 -2.95 -5.27 28.50
N GLN A 249 -3.70 -6.17 29.14
CA GLN A 249 -4.64 -5.83 30.22
C GLN A 249 -3.99 -5.71 31.62
N THR A 250 -2.70 -5.99 31.78
CA THR A 250 -2.10 -6.00 33.12
C THR A 250 -1.76 -4.57 33.58
N HIS A 251 -2.42 -4.11 34.65
CA HIS A 251 -2.24 -2.82 35.35
C HIS A 251 -0.80 -2.48 35.80
N THR A 252 0.18 -3.35 35.54
CA THR A 252 1.57 -3.26 35.99
C THR A 252 2.57 -2.90 34.88
N VAL A 253 2.20 -3.04 33.60
CA VAL A 253 3.02 -2.56 32.47
C VAL A 253 2.42 -1.26 31.99
N GLY A 254 3.10 -0.15 32.28
CA GLY A 254 2.74 1.15 31.74
C GLY A 254 2.75 1.14 30.20
N ASN A 255 2.00 2.10 29.65
CA ASN A 255 2.08 2.63 28.30
C ASN A 255 2.49 1.66 27.17
N THR A 256 1.50 1.03 26.52
CA THR A 256 1.72 0.07 25.41
C THR A 256 1.26 0.63 24.06
N PHE A 257 1.32 1.95 23.92
CA PHE A 257 0.85 2.72 22.78
C PHE A 257 2.04 3.21 21.96
N VAL A 258 1.92 3.23 20.64
CA VAL A 258 2.95 3.77 19.75
C VAL A 258 3.00 5.29 19.93
N ASP A 259 4.20 5.82 20.12
CA ASP A 259 4.48 7.27 20.05
C ASP A 259 5.07 7.57 18.67
N GLY A 260 4.23 8.15 17.78
CA GLY A 260 4.60 8.49 16.42
C GLY A 260 3.51 8.20 15.38
N LEU A 261 3.94 7.89 14.15
CA LEU A 261 3.06 7.72 12.99
C LEU A 261 3.04 6.29 12.46
N ILE A 262 1.86 5.84 12.03
CA ILE A 262 1.66 4.58 11.30
C ILE A 262 0.92 4.89 10.01
N ASP A 263 1.48 4.43 8.89
CA ASP A 263 0.97 4.65 7.54
C ASP A 263 0.90 3.30 6.79
N GLU A 264 -0.07 3.16 5.89
CA GLU A 264 -0.22 2.01 4.99
C GLU A 264 -0.30 0.64 5.69
N ALA A 265 -0.83 0.58 6.92
CA ALA A 265 -0.92 -0.66 7.69
C ALA A 265 -1.76 -1.70 6.95
N ALA A 266 -1.20 -2.89 6.69
CA ALA A 266 -1.84 -3.91 5.86
C ALA A 266 -1.64 -5.33 6.41
N ILE A 267 -2.65 -6.17 6.17
CA ILE A 267 -2.67 -7.60 6.53
C ILE A 267 -3.00 -8.42 5.29
N TYR A 268 -2.25 -9.50 5.06
CA TYR A 268 -2.44 -10.46 3.98
C TYR A 268 -2.62 -11.87 4.57
N ASN A 269 -3.45 -12.72 3.97
CA ASN A 269 -3.64 -14.11 4.41
C ASN A 269 -2.64 -15.10 3.76
N ARG A 270 -1.54 -14.58 3.22
CA ARG A 270 -0.42 -15.33 2.67
C ARG A 270 0.91 -14.71 3.07
N ALA A 271 1.99 -15.47 2.93
CA ALA A 271 3.33 -14.91 3.03
C ALA A 271 3.70 -14.17 1.75
N LEU A 272 3.91 -12.86 1.85
CA LEU A 272 4.59 -12.09 0.81
C LEU A 272 6.05 -12.57 0.68
N THR A 273 6.50 -12.64 -0.56
CA THR A 273 7.90 -12.94 -0.92
C THR A 273 8.82 -11.77 -0.60
N ALA A 274 10.12 -12.02 -0.47
CA ALA A 274 11.11 -10.96 -0.27
C ALA A 274 11.07 -9.90 -1.39
N SER A 275 10.82 -10.31 -2.64
CA SER A 275 10.66 -9.39 -3.77
C SER A 275 9.41 -8.52 -3.69
N GLU A 276 8.30 -9.05 -3.19
CA GLU A 276 7.09 -8.26 -2.99
C GLU A 276 7.28 -7.24 -1.86
N ILE A 277 7.91 -7.63 -0.75
CA ILE A 277 8.25 -6.73 0.35
C ILE A 277 9.23 -5.63 -0.12
N GLN A 278 10.24 -6.00 -0.91
CA GLN A 278 11.16 -5.03 -1.51
C GLN A 278 10.42 -4.06 -2.45
N ALA A 279 9.50 -4.55 -3.28
CA ALA A 279 8.74 -3.71 -4.19
C ALA A 279 7.84 -2.71 -3.45
N ILE A 280 7.19 -3.13 -2.35
CA ILE A 280 6.40 -2.22 -1.49
C ILE A 280 7.28 -1.11 -0.91
N TYR A 281 8.47 -1.46 -0.41
CA TYR A 281 9.42 -0.47 0.08
C TYR A 281 9.90 0.48 -1.03
N ASP A 282 10.28 -0.05 -2.20
CA ASP A 282 10.79 0.72 -3.33
C ASP A 282 9.73 1.67 -3.93
N ALA A 283 8.44 1.35 -3.78
CA ALA A 283 7.36 2.26 -4.16
C ALA A 283 7.41 3.58 -3.37
N GLY A 284 7.96 3.56 -2.14
CA GLY A 284 8.16 4.72 -1.29
C GLY A 284 6.88 5.53 -1.16
N SER A 285 6.99 6.84 -1.39
CA SER A 285 5.84 7.76 -1.33
C SER A 285 4.81 7.59 -2.45
N SER A 286 5.09 6.76 -3.46
CA SER A 286 4.11 6.40 -4.49
C SER A 286 3.10 5.38 -3.98
N GLY A 287 3.50 4.60 -2.96
CA GLY A 287 2.67 3.61 -2.29
C GLY A 287 2.14 2.50 -3.18
N LYS A 288 1.23 1.71 -2.59
CA LYS A 288 0.42 0.74 -3.32
C LYS A 288 -0.71 1.50 -4.05
N CYS A 289 -1.18 0.97 -5.17
CA CYS A 289 -2.29 1.55 -5.90
C CYS A 289 -3.58 1.37 -5.10
N LYS A 290 -4.18 2.49 -4.71
CA LYS A 290 -5.54 2.54 -4.17
C LYS A 290 -6.50 2.33 -5.33
N ALA A 291 -7.56 1.54 -5.11
CA ALA A 291 -8.59 1.37 -6.13
C ALA A 291 -9.12 2.76 -6.52
N PRO A 292 -9.24 3.07 -7.83
CA PRO A 292 -9.69 4.38 -8.22
C PRO A 292 -11.12 4.58 -7.68
N PRO A 293 -11.50 5.77 -7.20
CA PRO A 293 -12.77 5.97 -6.49
C PRO A 293 -14.01 5.52 -7.30
N GLU A 294 -13.94 5.58 -8.63
CA GLU A 294 -14.98 5.05 -9.49
C GLU A 294 -15.16 3.54 -9.39
N GLN A 295 -14.08 2.78 -9.22
CA GLN A 295 -14.13 1.34 -9.05
C GLN A 295 -14.69 0.98 -7.67
N ILE A 296 -14.28 1.72 -6.63
CA ILE A 296 -14.84 1.59 -5.27
C ILE A 296 -16.36 1.76 -5.29
N LEU A 297 -16.87 2.77 -6.00
CA LEU A 297 -18.31 2.97 -6.15
C LEU A 297 -18.99 1.84 -6.93
N ILE A 298 -18.38 1.33 -8.00
CA ILE A 298 -18.94 0.21 -8.78
C ILE A 298 -19.06 -1.05 -7.91
N ASP A 299 -18.00 -1.39 -7.18
CA ASP A 299 -17.95 -2.59 -6.35
C ASP A 299 -18.94 -2.46 -5.20
N ALA A 300 -18.93 -1.35 -4.46
CA ALA A 300 -19.87 -1.12 -3.37
C ALA A 300 -21.35 -1.18 -3.81
N ILE A 301 -21.70 -0.64 -4.99
CA ILE A 301 -23.08 -0.75 -5.49
C ILE A 301 -23.42 -2.20 -5.87
N THR A 302 -22.44 -2.94 -6.41
CA THR A 302 -22.61 -4.35 -6.79
C THR A 302 -22.83 -5.22 -5.56
N ASP A 303 -22.00 -5.06 -4.52
CA ASP A 303 -22.12 -5.78 -3.26
C ASP A 303 -23.48 -5.51 -2.59
N LEU A 304 -23.92 -4.25 -2.56
CA LEU A 304 -25.24 -3.91 -2.01
C LEU A 304 -26.39 -4.57 -2.77
N VAL A 305 -26.23 -4.84 -4.07
CA VAL A 305 -27.23 -5.57 -4.86
C VAL A 305 -27.17 -7.07 -4.56
N ASP A 306 -25.97 -7.64 -4.44
CA ASP A 306 -25.76 -9.06 -4.21
C ASP A 306 -26.18 -9.48 -2.79
N GLU A 307 -25.97 -8.61 -1.80
CA GLU A 307 -26.47 -8.75 -0.42
C GLU A 307 -28.00 -8.53 -0.32
N GLY A 308 -28.63 -7.99 -1.37
CA GLY A 308 -30.07 -7.70 -1.41
C GLY A 308 -30.50 -6.42 -0.68
N THR A 309 -29.55 -5.62 -0.20
CA THR A 309 -29.81 -4.28 0.39
C THR A 309 -30.42 -3.34 -0.65
N LEU A 310 -29.88 -3.35 -1.87
CA LEU A 310 -30.46 -2.71 -3.05
C LEU A 310 -31.11 -3.75 -3.94
N ASN A 311 -32.30 -3.46 -4.46
CA ASN A 311 -32.80 -4.26 -5.58
C ASN A 311 -32.07 -3.90 -6.89
N ARG A 312 -32.09 -4.79 -7.88
CA ARG A 312 -31.42 -4.59 -9.18
C ARG A 312 -31.80 -3.26 -9.86
N GLY A 313 -33.04 -2.80 -9.72
CA GLY A 313 -33.48 -1.53 -10.28
C GLY A 313 -32.80 -0.33 -9.61
N GLN A 314 -32.71 -0.36 -8.29
CA GLN A 314 -32.01 0.66 -7.50
C GLN A 314 -30.52 0.67 -7.81
N GLY A 315 -29.85 -0.49 -7.80
CA GLY A 315 -28.43 -0.62 -8.17
C GLY A 315 -28.15 -0.10 -9.59
N ASN A 316 -28.92 -0.56 -10.58
CA ASN A 316 -28.77 -0.10 -11.96
C ASN A 316 -28.97 1.42 -12.11
N SER A 317 -29.88 2.01 -11.32
CA SER A 317 -30.13 3.45 -11.38
C SER A 317 -28.99 4.30 -10.81
N LEU A 318 -28.24 3.78 -9.84
CA LEU A 318 -27.02 4.38 -9.31
C LEU A 318 -25.86 4.20 -10.30
N LEU A 319 -25.62 2.97 -10.76
CA LEU A 319 -24.59 2.66 -11.76
C LEU A 319 -24.79 3.45 -13.06
N ALA A 320 -26.03 3.70 -13.48
CA ALA A 320 -26.30 4.51 -14.67
C ALA A 320 -25.81 5.95 -14.53
N LYS A 321 -25.92 6.55 -13.33
CA LYS A 321 -25.46 7.92 -13.04
C LYS A 321 -23.94 7.97 -12.95
N LEU A 322 -23.34 7.00 -12.27
CA LEU A 322 -21.89 6.87 -12.20
C LEU A 322 -21.28 6.69 -13.60
N ASN A 323 -21.78 5.75 -14.39
CA ASN A 323 -21.34 5.54 -15.77
C ASN A 323 -21.58 6.77 -16.67
N ALA A 324 -22.63 7.55 -16.41
CA ALA A 324 -22.83 8.82 -17.10
C ALA A 324 -21.77 9.85 -16.73
N ALA A 325 -21.36 9.93 -15.45
CA ALA A 325 -20.25 10.77 -15.02
C ALA A 325 -18.94 10.36 -15.69
N LEU A 326 -18.58 9.07 -15.65
CA LEU A 326 -17.34 8.54 -16.23
C LEU A 326 -17.23 8.82 -17.73
N ARG A 327 -18.35 8.73 -18.48
CA ARG A 327 -18.40 9.12 -19.90
C ARG A 327 -18.14 10.61 -20.14
N GLN A 328 -18.43 11.48 -19.17
CA GLN A 328 -18.11 12.91 -19.27
C GLN A 328 -16.65 13.17 -18.91
N ILE A 329 -16.10 12.45 -17.91
CA ILE A 329 -14.67 12.50 -17.56
C ILE A 329 -13.83 12.09 -18.77
N SER A 330 -14.18 10.99 -19.45
CA SER A 330 -13.47 10.54 -20.66
C SER A 330 -13.55 11.52 -21.84
N ARG A 331 -14.43 12.52 -21.76
CA ARG A 331 -14.61 13.60 -22.74
C ARG A 331 -14.05 14.93 -22.25
N ASP A 332 -13.32 14.92 -21.14
CA ASP A 332 -12.76 16.12 -20.51
C ASP A 332 -13.83 17.18 -20.19
N ASN A 333 -15.02 16.72 -19.79
CA ASN A 333 -16.15 17.58 -19.46
C ASN A 333 -16.45 17.51 -17.96
N ALA A 334 -15.57 18.12 -17.16
CA ALA A 334 -15.64 18.11 -15.69
C ALA A 334 -17.00 18.61 -15.16
N ASN A 335 -17.53 19.72 -15.68
CA ASN A 335 -18.81 20.27 -15.24
C ASN A 335 -19.98 19.28 -15.45
N ALA A 336 -20.02 18.60 -16.60
CA ALA A 336 -21.06 17.60 -16.84
C ALA A 336 -20.86 16.35 -15.97
N ALA A 337 -19.62 15.94 -15.71
CA ALA A 337 -19.30 14.85 -14.80
C ALA A 337 -19.76 15.15 -13.38
N ILE A 338 -19.43 16.33 -12.85
CA ILE A 338 -19.84 16.81 -11.52
C ILE A 338 -21.36 16.81 -11.39
N ASN A 339 -22.09 17.27 -12.42
CA ASN A 339 -23.56 17.24 -12.40
C ASN A 339 -24.12 15.81 -12.30
N GLN A 340 -23.49 14.83 -12.95
CA GLN A 340 -23.91 13.42 -12.85
C GLN A 340 -23.58 12.82 -11.47
N LEU A 341 -22.42 13.17 -10.90
CA LEU A 341 -22.03 12.77 -9.54
C LEU A 341 -22.94 13.40 -8.47
N GLN A 342 -23.34 14.65 -8.64
CA GLN A 342 -24.32 15.28 -7.75
C GLN A 342 -25.69 14.60 -7.85
N ALA A 343 -26.11 14.19 -9.04
CA ALA A 343 -27.34 13.41 -9.21
C ALA A 343 -27.25 12.03 -8.54
N PHE A 344 -26.07 11.40 -8.57
CA PHE A 344 -25.79 10.17 -7.84
C PHE A 344 -25.94 10.39 -6.32
N ILE A 345 -25.24 11.38 -5.75
CA ILE A 345 -25.29 11.75 -4.33
C ILE A 345 -26.73 12.05 -3.88
N ASN A 346 -27.49 12.79 -4.68
CA ASN A 346 -28.89 13.11 -4.38
C ASN A 346 -29.76 11.85 -4.30
N GLN A 347 -29.48 10.84 -5.12
CA GLN A 347 -30.18 9.57 -5.09
C GLN A 347 -29.79 8.72 -3.89
N VAL A 348 -28.51 8.65 -3.55
CA VAL A 348 -28.05 7.95 -2.33
C VAL A 348 -28.74 8.55 -1.10
N ASN A 349 -28.75 9.89 -0.99
CA ASN A 349 -29.48 10.59 0.07
C ASN A 349 -30.98 10.26 0.10
N ALA A 350 -31.61 10.05 -1.06
CA ALA A 350 -33.01 9.63 -1.13
C ALA A 350 -33.19 8.20 -0.61
N PHE A 351 -32.26 7.28 -0.87
CA PHE A 351 -32.28 5.93 -0.33
C PHE A 351 -32.04 5.89 1.19
N ILE A 352 -31.17 6.75 1.73
CA ILE A 352 -31.01 6.92 3.18
C ILE A 352 -32.34 7.38 3.80
N ARG A 353 -32.95 8.44 3.25
CA ARG A 353 -34.24 8.97 3.76
C ARG A 353 -35.38 7.95 3.65
N ALA A 354 -35.34 7.08 2.65
CA ALA A 354 -36.32 6.01 2.46
C ALA A 354 -36.06 4.78 3.33
N GLY A 355 -34.96 4.75 4.11
CA GLY A 355 -34.57 3.61 4.93
C GLY A 355 -34.07 2.40 4.12
N VAL A 356 -33.75 2.59 2.84
CA VAL A 356 -33.18 1.54 1.98
C VAL A 356 -31.70 1.33 2.30
N LEU A 357 -30.96 2.42 2.53
CA LEU A 357 -29.58 2.38 2.97
C LEU A 357 -29.48 2.85 4.42
N SER A 358 -28.58 2.23 5.18
CA SER A 358 -28.18 2.77 6.48
C SER A 358 -27.49 4.13 6.29
N GLN A 359 -27.48 4.96 7.33
CA GLN A 359 -26.78 6.24 7.29
C GLN A 359 -25.27 6.05 7.04
N ALA A 360 -24.65 5.05 7.68
CA ALA A 360 -23.23 4.75 7.52
C ALA A 360 -22.90 4.32 6.08
N THR A 361 -23.63 3.34 5.56
CA THR A 361 -23.45 2.82 4.19
C THR A 361 -23.67 3.91 3.14
N GLY A 362 -24.73 4.70 3.30
CA GLY A 362 -25.03 5.78 2.37
C GLY A 362 -23.99 6.90 2.42
N GLN A 363 -23.44 7.20 3.59
CA GLN A 363 -22.40 8.23 3.74
C GLN A 363 -21.10 7.80 3.04
N LEU A 364 -20.69 6.53 3.15
CA LEU A 364 -19.52 6.01 2.44
C LEU A 364 -19.62 6.26 0.92
N LEU A 365 -20.75 5.90 0.30
CA LEU A 365 -20.98 6.15 -1.13
C LEU A 365 -20.93 7.65 -1.49
N ILE A 366 -21.42 8.52 -0.60
CA ILE A 366 -21.41 9.97 -0.82
C ILE A 366 -19.98 10.50 -0.73
N ASP A 367 -19.21 10.06 0.26
CA ASP A 367 -17.83 10.51 0.46
C ASP A 367 -16.93 10.07 -0.69
N THR A 368 -17.06 8.83 -1.17
CA THR A 368 -16.33 8.37 -2.36
C THR A 368 -16.70 9.18 -3.61
N ALA A 369 -17.99 9.50 -3.80
CA ALA A 369 -18.43 10.34 -4.92
C ALA A 369 -17.91 11.80 -4.80
N ASN A 370 -17.81 12.35 -3.59
CA ASN A 370 -17.23 13.66 -3.36
C ASN A 370 -15.72 13.68 -3.67
N SER A 371 -14.99 12.62 -3.36
CA SER A 371 -13.57 12.48 -3.74
C SER A 371 -13.38 12.54 -5.27
N LEU A 372 -14.29 11.93 -6.05
CA LEU A 372 -14.29 12.10 -7.52
C LEU A 372 -14.54 13.54 -7.94
N ILE A 373 -15.48 14.24 -7.29
CA ILE A 373 -15.77 15.65 -7.60
C ILE A 373 -14.54 16.53 -7.32
N ILE A 374 -13.85 16.31 -6.20
CA ILE A 374 -12.63 17.05 -5.84
C ILE A 374 -11.54 16.85 -6.90
N ASN A 375 -11.32 15.61 -7.34
CA ASN A 375 -10.34 15.28 -8.39
C ASN A 375 -10.67 15.89 -9.75
N LEU A 376 -11.92 16.31 -10.00
CA LEU A 376 -12.35 16.99 -11.22
C LEU A 376 -12.30 18.52 -11.14
N GLY A 377 -12.17 19.07 -9.92
CA GLY A 377 -12.21 20.51 -9.65
C GLY A 377 -10.84 21.16 -9.42
N GLY A 378 -9.79 20.35 -9.24
CA GLY A 378 -8.38 20.78 -9.25
C GLY A 378 -7.78 20.67 -10.64
#